data_AF-A0A3C0G380-F1
#
_entry.id   AF-A0A3C0G380-F1
#
_cell.length_a   1.000
_cell.length_b   1.000
_cell.length_c   1.000
_cell.angle_alpha   90.00
_cell.angle_beta   90.00
_cell.angle_gamma   90.00
#
_symmetry.space_group_name_H-M   'P 1'
#
loop_
_entity.id
_entity.type
_entity.pdbx_description
1 polymer ?
#
loop_
_entity_poly.entity_id
_entity_poly.type
_entity_poly.pdbx_seq_one_letter_code
_entity_poly.pdbx_strand_id
1 'polypeptide(L)'
;MNLKHFMLTAAFASFILTSCSDDDDMPTPGTIGIATTEDSYNEGEGTVGITISTTGVNAMDVTINYEVTGTATEGEDYQSLSGSVVLPAGETSVQESLILIDDTEVESSEEVIFTITSTSNEEDIVGANSSLIVTITDNDSYPFENGILVSHEGNFMQGNASISFVCSSAISNLFSLS
;
A
#
# COMPACT_ATOMS: atom_id res chain seq x y z
N MET A 1 -7.24 -65.12 -66.48
CA MET A 1 -6.46 -65.34 -65.24
C MET A 1 -6.91 -64.31 -64.22
N ASN A 2 -7.59 -64.77 -63.17
CA ASN A 2 -8.04 -63.96 -62.03
C ASN A 2 -6.83 -63.44 -61.25
N LEU A 3 -6.76 -62.13 -60.99
CA LEU A 3 -5.91 -61.61 -59.92
C LEU A 3 -6.80 -61.17 -58.76
N LYS A 4 -6.54 -61.83 -57.63
CA LYS A 4 -7.33 -61.85 -56.41
C LYS A 4 -7.26 -60.49 -55.69
N HIS A 5 -8.39 -60.07 -55.11
CA HIS A 5 -8.47 -58.98 -54.16
C HIS A 5 -7.54 -59.27 -52.98
N PHE A 6 -6.49 -58.45 -52.81
CA PHE A 6 -5.64 -58.45 -51.63
C PHE A 6 -6.07 -57.25 -50.78
N MET A 7 -6.90 -57.50 -49.77
CA MET A 7 -7.19 -56.48 -48.76
C MET A 7 -5.95 -56.34 -47.88
N LEU A 8 -5.34 -55.16 -47.88
CA LEU A 8 -4.29 -54.81 -46.94
C LEU A 8 -4.95 -54.31 -45.65
N THR A 9 -4.97 -55.14 -44.62
CA THR A 9 -5.39 -54.74 -43.28
C THR A 9 -4.35 -53.73 -42.74
N ALA A 10 -4.72 -52.46 -42.69
CA ALA A 10 -3.91 -51.42 -42.07
C ALA A 10 -4.13 -51.48 -40.54
N ALA A 11 -3.23 -52.15 -39.82
CA ALA A 11 -3.07 -51.94 -38.39
C ALA A 11 -2.09 -50.78 -38.21
N PHE A 12 -2.62 -49.56 -38.07
CA PHE A 12 -1.82 -48.46 -37.55
C PHE A 12 -2.28 -48.18 -36.13
N ALA A 13 -1.32 -48.32 -35.22
CA ALA A 13 -1.46 -48.13 -33.79
C ALA A 13 -2.16 -46.80 -33.49
N SER A 14 -2.92 -46.78 -32.39
CA SER A 14 -3.34 -45.54 -31.75
C SER A 14 -2.08 -44.72 -31.45
N PHE A 15 -1.79 -43.75 -32.32
CA PHE A 15 -0.87 -42.69 -32.04
C PHE A 15 -1.63 -41.73 -31.14
N ILE A 16 -1.58 -42.00 -29.83
CA ILE A 16 -1.92 -40.96 -28.87
C ILE A 16 -0.87 -39.87 -29.12
N LEU A 17 -1.30 -38.73 -29.67
CA LEU A 17 -0.54 -37.50 -29.49
C LEU A 17 -0.47 -37.31 -27.98
N THR A 18 0.65 -37.68 -27.38
CA THR A 18 1.10 -36.98 -26.19
C THR A 18 1.22 -35.54 -26.64
N SER A 19 0.27 -34.69 -26.23
CA SER A 19 0.55 -33.27 -26.13
C SER A 19 1.75 -33.19 -25.22
N CYS A 20 2.91 -32.88 -25.79
CA CYS A 20 3.91 -32.15 -25.02
C CYS A 20 3.13 -30.96 -24.49
N SER A 21 2.88 -30.90 -23.18
CA SER A 21 2.65 -29.60 -22.58
C SER A 21 3.89 -28.82 -22.98
N ASP A 22 3.73 -27.84 -23.87
CA ASP A 22 4.73 -26.81 -24.03
C ASP A 22 4.92 -26.24 -22.63
N ASP A 23 5.96 -26.70 -21.95
CA ASP A 23 6.48 -26.12 -20.71
C ASP A 23 7.27 -24.85 -21.08
N ASP A 24 6.82 -24.15 -22.13
CA ASP A 24 7.31 -22.90 -22.69
C ASP A 24 6.50 -21.73 -22.12
N ASP A 25 6.01 -21.87 -20.88
CA ASP A 25 5.60 -20.71 -20.09
C ASP A 25 6.88 -20.03 -19.60
N MET A 26 7.60 -19.43 -20.55
CA MET A 26 8.68 -18.51 -20.23
C MET A 26 8.10 -17.45 -19.29
N PRO A 27 8.79 -17.08 -18.20
CA PRO A 27 8.34 -15.99 -17.34
C PRO A 27 8.03 -14.80 -18.24
N THR A 28 6.76 -14.42 -18.31
CA THR A 28 6.34 -13.28 -19.12
C THR A 28 6.58 -12.04 -18.28
N PRO A 29 7.39 -11.08 -18.78
CA PRO A 29 7.61 -9.84 -18.05
C PRO A 29 6.29 -9.16 -17.76
N GLY A 30 6.13 -8.71 -16.52
CA GLY A 30 4.88 -8.22 -16.01
C GLY A 30 4.83 -6.70 -15.92
N THR A 31 3.62 -6.17 -15.80
CA THR A 31 3.41 -4.77 -15.45
C THR A 31 3.26 -4.68 -13.93
N ILE A 32 4.15 -3.95 -13.27
CA ILE A 32 4.13 -3.75 -11.82
C ILE A 32 3.14 -2.63 -11.46
N GLY A 33 2.37 -2.84 -10.41
CA GLY A 33 1.54 -1.82 -9.78
C GLY A 33 1.51 -1.93 -8.26
N ILE A 34 1.03 -0.88 -7.61
CA ILE A 34 0.89 -0.74 -6.17
C ILE A 34 -0.56 -0.38 -5.82
N ALA A 35 -1.07 -0.95 -4.74
CA ALA A 35 -2.43 -0.70 -4.24
C ALA A 35 -2.52 -0.97 -2.74
N THR A 36 -3.62 -0.50 -2.14
CA THR A 36 -4.05 -0.80 -0.78
C THR A 36 -5.56 -1.03 -0.78
N THR A 37 -6.13 -1.46 0.34
CA THR A 37 -7.58 -1.74 0.44
C THR A 37 -8.42 -0.48 0.58
N GLU A 38 -7.95 0.47 1.37
CA GLU A 38 -8.57 1.76 1.65
C GLU A 38 -7.52 2.86 1.47
N ASP A 39 -7.94 4.07 1.13
CA ASP A 39 -7.01 5.19 0.88
C ASP A 39 -6.78 6.05 2.13
N SER A 40 -7.49 5.79 3.22
CA SER A 40 -7.43 6.55 4.48
C SER A 40 -7.49 5.62 5.67
N TYR A 41 -6.58 5.82 6.62
CA TYR A 41 -6.48 5.03 7.84
C TYR A 41 -6.35 5.95 9.04
N ASN A 42 -6.89 5.50 10.17
CA ASN A 42 -6.65 6.14 11.43
C ASN A 42 -5.29 5.69 11.98
N GLU A 43 -4.50 6.59 12.55
CA GLU A 43 -3.17 6.24 13.08
C GLU A 43 -3.24 5.09 14.11
N GLY A 44 -4.35 4.98 14.85
CA GLY A 44 -4.61 3.92 15.84
C GLY A 44 -4.93 2.55 15.24
N GLU A 45 -5.05 2.43 13.91
CA GLU A 45 -5.21 1.14 13.21
C GLU A 45 -3.90 0.34 13.15
N GLY A 46 -2.76 1.01 13.36
CA GLY A 46 -1.46 0.41 13.62
C GLY A 46 -0.72 -0.15 12.40
N THR A 47 -1.35 -0.91 11.50
CA THR A 47 -0.65 -1.43 10.31
C THR A 47 -1.53 -1.44 9.07
N VAL A 48 -1.02 -0.80 8.01
CA VAL A 48 -1.62 -0.74 6.69
C VAL A 48 -0.89 -1.70 5.75
N GLY A 49 -1.65 -2.58 5.10
CA GLY A 49 -1.14 -3.52 4.11
C GLY A 49 -1.05 -2.89 2.72
N ILE A 50 0.16 -2.79 2.19
CA ILE A 50 0.41 -2.28 0.84
C ILE A 50 0.70 -3.48 -0.07
N THR A 51 -0.10 -3.66 -1.12
CA THR A 51 0.10 -4.75 -2.07
C THR A 51 0.82 -4.24 -3.30
N ILE A 52 1.97 -4.82 -3.58
CA ILE A 52 2.70 -4.62 -4.84
C ILE A 52 2.51 -5.89 -5.68
N SER A 53 2.07 -5.72 -6.92
CA SER A 53 1.67 -6.83 -7.78
C SER A 53 2.20 -6.68 -9.19
N THR A 54 2.30 -7.80 -9.88
CA THR A 54 2.72 -7.89 -11.28
C THR A 54 1.70 -8.71 -12.08
N THR A 55 1.50 -8.36 -13.36
CA THR A 55 0.64 -9.13 -14.26
C THR A 55 1.32 -10.37 -14.85
N GLY A 56 2.64 -10.47 -14.70
CA GLY A 56 3.48 -11.56 -15.21
C GLY A 56 4.08 -12.38 -14.09
N VAL A 57 4.66 -13.53 -14.39
CA VAL A 57 5.36 -14.37 -13.40
C VAL A 57 6.85 -14.33 -13.67
N ASN A 58 7.64 -13.97 -12.67
CA ASN A 58 9.10 -13.91 -12.77
C ASN A 58 9.73 -15.24 -12.32
N ALA A 59 10.74 -15.73 -13.04
CA ALA A 59 11.44 -16.97 -12.69
C ALA A 59 12.52 -16.81 -11.59
N MET A 60 12.83 -15.56 -11.24
CA MET A 60 13.77 -15.18 -10.19
C MET A 60 13.14 -14.09 -9.31
N ASP A 61 13.65 -13.93 -8.09
CA ASP A 61 13.23 -12.84 -7.21
C ASP A 61 13.48 -11.48 -7.88
N VAL A 62 12.51 -10.58 -7.77
CA VAL A 62 12.59 -9.22 -8.30
C VAL A 62 12.57 -8.22 -7.15
N THR A 63 13.61 -7.40 -7.06
CA THR A 63 13.62 -6.24 -6.16
C THR A 63 12.88 -5.10 -6.84
N ILE A 64 11.86 -4.58 -6.17
CA ILE A 64 11.07 -3.43 -6.59
C ILE A 64 11.44 -2.27 -5.67
N ASN A 65 12.02 -1.21 -6.21
CA ASN A 65 12.39 -0.03 -5.44
C ASN A 65 11.27 1.02 -5.51
N TYR A 66 11.05 1.71 -4.40
CA TYR A 66 10.08 2.79 -4.31
C TYR A 66 10.63 3.96 -3.49
N GLU A 67 10.09 5.13 -3.75
CA GLU A 67 10.30 6.35 -2.96
C GLU A 67 9.04 6.64 -2.14
N VAL A 68 9.24 7.20 -0.95
CA VAL A 68 8.17 7.66 -0.07
C VAL A 68 8.32 9.17 0.10
N THR A 69 7.23 9.89 -0.18
CA THR A 69 7.12 11.35 -0.03
C THR A 69 5.78 11.68 0.61
N GLY A 70 5.45 12.95 0.77
CA GLY A 70 4.15 13.38 1.28
C GLY A 70 4.30 14.43 2.37
N THR A 71 3.28 14.56 3.21
CA THR A 71 3.32 15.45 4.39
C THR A 71 3.64 14.69 5.66
N ALA A 72 3.31 13.40 5.73
CA ALA A 72 3.62 12.53 6.87
C ALA A 72 5.12 12.34 7.04
N THR A 73 5.57 12.40 8.27
CA THR A 73 6.97 12.38 8.70
C THR A 73 7.38 10.99 9.17
N GLU A 74 8.46 10.46 8.58
CA GLU A 74 9.03 9.19 9.01
C GLU A 74 9.58 9.28 10.44
N GLY A 75 9.13 8.36 11.29
CA GLY A 75 9.50 8.28 12.71
C GLY A 75 8.59 9.06 13.65
N GLU A 76 7.71 9.91 13.12
CA GLU A 76 6.66 10.61 13.86
C GLU A 76 5.31 9.95 13.53
N ASP A 77 4.88 9.93 12.26
CA ASP A 77 3.59 9.37 11.83
C ASP A 77 3.63 7.88 11.45
N TYR A 78 4.78 7.41 10.95
CA TYR A 78 4.96 6.01 10.52
C TYR A 78 6.40 5.53 10.70
N GLN A 79 6.57 4.21 10.83
CA GLN A 79 7.91 3.63 10.97
C GLN A 79 8.71 3.65 9.66
N SER A 80 10.03 3.73 9.81
CA SER A 80 10.98 3.69 8.70
C SER A 80 10.75 2.53 7.74
N LEU A 81 10.68 2.84 6.44
CA LEU A 81 10.54 1.90 5.35
C LEU A 81 11.89 1.67 4.66
N SER A 82 12.10 0.47 4.14
CA SER A 82 13.39 0.12 3.53
C SER A 82 13.63 0.77 2.15
N GLY A 83 12.56 1.26 1.50
CA GLY A 83 12.59 1.80 0.14
C GLY A 83 12.61 0.72 -0.95
N SER A 84 12.48 -0.56 -0.59
CA SER A 84 12.41 -1.65 -1.57
C SER A 84 11.64 -2.86 -1.02
N VAL A 85 10.99 -3.61 -1.90
CA VAL A 85 10.38 -4.91 -1.57
C VAL A 85 10.89 -5.97 -2.52
N VAL A 86 10.99 -7.22 -2.07
CA VAL A 86 11.33 -8.35 -2.93
C VAL A 86 10.07 -9.12 -3.28
N LEU A 87 9.73 -9.16 -4.56
CA LEU A 87 8.74 -10.07 -5.11
C LEU A 87 9.42 -11.44 -5.35
N PRO A 88 9.04 -12.51 -4.64
CA PRO A 88 9.68 -13.82 -4.80
C PRO A 88 9.43 -14.42 -6.18
N ALA A 89 10.37 -15.25 -6.65
CA ALA A 89 10.22 -16.03 -7.88
C ALA A 89 8.92 -16.86 -7.85
N GLY A 90 8.18 -16.85 -8.96
CA GLY A 90 6.93 -17.58 -9.12
C GLY A 90 5.70 -16.88 -8.52
N GLU A 91 5.88 -15.82 -7.75
CA GLU A 91 4.78 -15.06 -7.15
C GLU A 91 4.38 -13.86 -8.03
N THR A 92 3.12 -13.46 -7.92
CA THR A 92 2.56 -12.31 -8.64
C THR A 92 2.25 -11.13 -7.73
N SER A 93 2.43 -11.28 -6.42
CA SER A 93 2.23 -10.20 -5.45
C SER A 93 3.07 -10.38 -4.21
N VAL A 94 3.37 -9.28 -3.54
CA VAL A 94 4.02 -9.21 -2.24
C VAL A 94 3.36 -8.11 -1.41
N GLN A 95 3.33 -8.29 -0.09
CA GLN A 95 2.86 -7.27 0.84
C GLN A 95 4.05 -6.52 1.45
N GLU A 96 3.99 -5.19 1.40
CA GLU A 96 4.78 -4.28 2.20
C GLU A 96 3.90 -3.75 3.35
N SER A 97 4.48 -3.50 4.52
CA SER A 97 3.73 -3.03 5.69
C SER A 97 4.10 -1.59 6.01
N LEU A 98 3.12 -0.70 5.98
CA LEU A 98 3.24 0.65 6.54
C LEU A 98 2.73 0.59 7.98
N ILE A 99 3.63 0.71 8.96
CA ILE A 99 3.28 0.68 10.37
C ILE A 99 3.07 2.12 10.83
N LEU A 100 1.83 2.45 11.20
CA LEU A 100 1.45 3.76 11.72
C LEU A 100 1.91 3.89 13.17
N ILE A 101 2.27 5.10 13.56
CA ILE A 101 2.58 5.46 14.93
C ILE A 101 1.38 6.23 15.46
N ASP A 102 0.86 5.77 16.59
CA ASP A 102 -0.27 6.39 17.30
C ASP A 102 0.32 7.18 18.47
N ASP A 103 0.09 8.48 18.52
CA ASP A 103 0.62 9.35 19.57
C ASP A 103 -0.45 10.06 20.43
N THR A 104 -0.22 11.31 20.81
CA THR A 104 -1.15 12.12 21.62
C THR A 104 -1.20 13.58 21.16
N GLU A 105 -0.45 13.94 20.13
CA GLU A 105 -0.43 15.28 19.55
C GLU A 105 -1.64 15.42 18.62
N VAL A 106 -2.28 16.60 18.64
CA VAL A 106 -3.45 16.83 17.77
C VAL A 106 -2.96 17.44 16.48
N GLU A 107 -3.18 16.74 15.39
CA GLU A 107 -2.59 17.02 14.09
C GLU A 107 -3.66 17.12 12.99
N SER A 108 -3.25 17.60 11.82
CA SER A 108 -4.09 17.53 10.62
C SER A 108 -3.89 16.20 9.91
N SER A 109 -4.83 15.77 9.06
CA SER A 109 -4.60 14.60 8.22
C SER A 109 -3.41 14.78 7.30
N GLU A 110 -2.59 13.74 7.20
CA GLU A 110 -1.32 13.75 6.50
C GLU A 110 -1.26 12.65 5.43
N GLU A 111 -0.38 12.79 4.44
CA GLU A 111 -0.28 11.85 3.33
C GLU A 111 1.08 11.15 3.29
N VAL A 112 1.07 9.84 3.06
CA VAL A 112 2.21 9.02 2.66
C VAL A 112 2.02 8.62 1.20
N ILE A 113 2.95 9.04 0.35
CA ILE A 113 2.90 8.85 -1.11
C ILE A 113 4.02 7.90 -1.52
N PHE A 114 3.65 6.67 -1.89
CA PHE A 114 4.55 5.68 -2.46
C PHE A 114 4.66 5.90 -3.98
N THR A 115 5.87 5.80 -4.52
CA THR A 115 6.11 5.79 -5.97
C THR A 115 7.12 4.72 -6.33
N ILE A 116 6.73 3.74 -7.15
CA ILE A 116 7.65 2.74 -7.69
C ILE A 116 8.60 3.41 -8.67
N THR A 117 9.90 3.31 -8.41
CA THR A 117 10.94 3.99 -9.21
C THR A 117 11.66 3.06 -10.17
N SER A 118 11.85 1.79 -9.80
CA SER A 118 12.55 0.82 -10.63
C SER A 118 12.33 -0.63 -10.19
N THR A 119 12.64 -1.56 -11.08
CA THR A 119 12.67 -3.01 -10.85
C THR A 119 14.06 -3.56 -11.17
N SER A 120 14.49 -4.60 -10.48
CA SER A 120 15.78 -5.27 -10.80
C SER A 120 15.71 -6.13 -12.06
N ASN A 121 14.52 -6.49 -12.51
CA ASN A 121 14.28 -7.11 -13.81
C ASN A 121 13.97 -6.01 -14.84
N GLU A 122 14.83 -5.83 -15.84
CA GLU A 122 14.69 -4.80 -16.88
C GLU A 122 13.55 -5.07 -17.87
N GLU A 123 13.06 -6.31 -17.92
CA GLU A 123 11.94 -6.66 -18.80
C GLU A 123 10.59 -6.28 -18.18
N ASP A 124 10.50 -6.14 -16.85
CA ASP A 124 9.30 -5.70 -16.17
C ASP A 124 9.01 -4.21 -16.46
N ILE A 125 7.73 -3.88 -16.57
CA ILE A 125 7.27 -2.52 -16.85
C ILE A 125 6.69 -1.92 -15.59
N VAL A 126 7.17 -0.76 -15.16
CA VAL A 126 6.49 0.04 -14.14
C VAL A 126 5.18 0.57 -14.72
N GLY A 127 4.05 0.10 -14.18
CA GLY A 127 2.72 0.37 -14.73
C GLY A 127 2.18 1.77 -14.43
N ALA A 128 0.99 2.05 -14.95
CA ALA A 128 0.29 3.32 -14.71
C ALA A 128 -0.12 3.51 -13.23
N ASN A 129 -0.42 2.42 -12.53
CA ASN A 129 -0.73 2.40 -11.10
C ASN A 129 0.55 2.19 -10.27
N SER A 130 1.60 2.98 -10.54
CA SER A 130 2.89 2.90 -9.87
C SER A 130 3.04 3.88 -8.70
N SER A 131 2.00 4.68 -8.44
CA SER A 131 1.93 5.57 -7.30
C SER A 131 0.67 5.28 -6.48
N LEU A 132 0.82 5.34 -5.16
CA LEU A 132 -0.24 5.13 -4.20
C LEU A 132 -0.17 6.23 -3.13
N ILE A 133 -1.31 6.81 -2.80
CA ILE A 133 -1.45 7.78 -1.70
C ILE A 133 -2.19 7.08 -0.57
N VAL A 134 -1.66 7.18 0.64
CA VAL A 134 -2.28 6.74 1.88
C VAL A 134 -2.45 7.96 2.79
N THR A 135 -3.67 8.28 3.17
CA THR A 135 -3.96 9.34 4.14
C THR A 135 -3.97 8.77 5.55
N ILE A 136 -3.23 9.41 6.46
CA ILE A 136 -3.27 9.15 7.90
C ILE A 136 -4.19 10.20 8.53
N THR A 137 -5.17 9.75 9.31
CA THR A 137 -6.08 10.62 10.06
C THR A 137 -5.78 10.52 11.54
N ASP A 138 -5.61 11.69 12.14
CA ASP A 138 -5.46 11.89 13.57
C ASP A 138 -6.69 11.37 14.36
N ASN A 139 -6.42 10.67 15.45
CA ASN A 139 -7.41 10.12 16.37
C ASN A 139 -7.51 10.91 17.69
N ASP A 140 -6.61 11.86 17.90
CA ASP A 140 -6.50 12.62 19.12
C ASP A 140 -7.42 13.84 19.15
N SER A 141 -7.58 14.35 20.37
CA SER A 141 -8.31 15.59 20.59
C SER A 141 -7.80 16.29 21.84
N TYR A 142 -7.86 17.62 21.81
CA TYR A 142 -7.50 18.40 22.99
C TYR A 142 -8.40 18.00 24.16
N PRO A 143 -7.82 17.73 25.35
CA PRO A 143 -8.61 17.39 26.51
C PRO A 143 -9.54 18.57 26.83
N PHE A 144 -10.84 18.30 26.81
CA PHE A 144 -11.84 19.28 27.24
C PHE A 144 -11.88 19.33 28.76
N GLU A 145 -11.12 20.22 29.39
CA GLU A 145 -11.37 20.58 30.79
C GLU A 145 -12.52 21.58 30.89
N ASN A 146 -13.65 21.15 31.45
CA ASN A 146 -14.77 22.01 31.88
C ASN A 146 -15.27 23.03 30.83
N GLY A 147 -15.31 22.63 29.55
CA GLY A 147 -15.90 23.44 28.48
C GLY A 147 -14.99 24.56 27.95
N ILE A 148 -13.70 24.54 28.28
CA ILE A 148 -12.69 25.42 27.69
C ILE A 148 -11.83 24.56 26.77
N LEU A 149 -11.83 24.86 25.47
CA LEU A 149 -10.79 24.39 24.55
C LEU A 149 -9.57 25.27 24.80
N VAL A 150 -8.46 24.68 25.26
CA VAL A 150 -7.17 25.34 25.36
C VAL A 150 -6.34 24.86 24.17
N SER A 151 -6.38 25.56 23.03
CA SER A 151 -5.31 25.39 22.03
C SER A 151 -4.08 26.11 22.57
N HIS A 152 -2.98 25.40 22.76
CA HIS A 152 -1.70 26.04 23.02
C HIS A 152 -1.01 26.22 21.68
N GLU A 153 -0.71 27.45 21.33
CA GLU A 153 0.28 27.75 20.29
C GLU A 153 1.32 28.61 20.99
N GLY A 154 2.54 28.06 21.11
CA GLY A 154 3.62 28.61 21.92
C GLY A 154 3.85 27.90 23.26
N ASN A 155 4.97 28.23 23.90
CA ASN A 155 5.40 27.62 25.16
C ASN A 155 5.00 28.54 26.32
N PHE A 156 4.20 28.03 27.27
CA PHE A 156 3.75 28.80 28.45
C PHE A 156 4.93 29.39 29.24
N MET A 157 6.11 28.74 29.19
CA MET A 157 7.34 29.17 29.87
C MET A 157 8.10 30.29 29.14
N GLN A 158 7.81 30.57 27.87
CA GLN A 158 8.40 31.70 27.12
C GLN A 158 7.49 32.94 27.05
N GLY A 159 6.28 32.87 27.62
CA GLY A 159 5.36 34.03 27.66
C GLY A 159 4.75 34.41 26.30
N ASN A 160 4.80 33.50 25.33
CA ASN A 160 4.20 33.68 23.99
C ASN A 160 2.97 32.79 23.75
N ALA A 161 2.44 32.14 24.79
CA ALA A 161 1.24 31.33 24.69
C ALA A 161 0.00 32.23 24.49
N SER A 162 -0.74 31.97 23.42
CA SER A 162 -2.08 32.51 23.18
C SER A 162 -3.10 31.54 23.78
N ILE A 163 -4.14 32.04 24.44
CA ILE A 163 -5.29 31.22 24.88
C ILE A 163 -6.52 31.75 24.14
N SER A 164 -7.13 30.92 23.30
CA SER A 164 -8.38 31.24 22.61
C SER A 164 -9.55 30.55 23.31
N PHE A 165 -10.60 31.30 23.64
CA PHE A 165 -11.82 30.72 24.23
C PHE A 165 -12.87 30.54 23.15
N VAL A 166 -13.24 29.30 22.84
CA VAL A 166 -14.41 29.01 22.01
C VAL A 166 -15.57 28.67 22.93
N CYS A 167 -16.56 29.57 23.02
CA CYS A 167 -17.79 29.28 23.73
C CYS A 167 -18.57 28.23 22.92
N SER A 168 -18.47 26.95 23.31
CA SER A 168 -19.44 25.96 22.85
C SER A 168 -20.80 26.38 23.39
N SER A 169 -21.83 26.37 22.55
CA SER A 169 -23.17 26.95 22.76
C SER A 169 -23.97 26.39 23.95
N ALA A 170 -23.34 25.63 24.85
CA ALA A 170 -23.94 25.01 26.03
C ALA A 170 -23.83 25.83 27.34
N ILE A 171 -23.04 26.91 27.42
CA ILE A 171 -22.93 27.68 28.69
C ILE A 171 -23.73 28.98 28.59
N SER A 172 -25.06 28.86 28.55
CA SER A 172 -25.93 29.96 28.95
C SER A 172 -26.00 29.99 30.49
N ASN A 173 -25.75 31.18 31.06
CA ASN A 173 -25.89 31.53 32.48
C ASN A 173 -24.78 31.08 33.44
N LEU A 174 -23.62 31.76 33.44
CA LEU A 174 -22.79 31.87 34.65
C LEU A 174 -21.84 33.08 34.61
N PHE A 175 -22.38 34.27 34.36
CA PHE A 175 -21.73 35.51 34.81
C PHE A 175 -22.81 36.50 35.25
N SER A 176 -23.24 36.40 36.50
CA SER A 176 -23.75 37.57 37.24
C SER A 176 -22.70 37.87 38.29
N LEU A 177 -21.93 38.94 38.07
CA LEU A 177 -21.06 39.51 39.08
C LEU A 177 -21.94 40.32 40.04
N SER A 178 -21.89 39.96 41.33
CA SER A 178 -22.27 40.84 42.44
C SER A 178 -21.10 41.72 42.82
#